data_AF-A0A7W8XCM1-F1
#
_entry.id   AF-A0A7W8XCM1-F1
#
_cell.length_a   1.000
_cell.length_b   1.000
_cell.length_c   1.000
_cell.angle_alpha   90.00
_cell.angle_beta   90.00
_cell.angle_gamma   90.00
#
_symmetry.space_group_name_H-M   'P 1'
#
loop_
_entity.id
_entity.type
_entity.pdbx_description
1 polymer ?
#
loop_
_entity_poly.entity_id
_entity_poly.type
_entity_poly.pdbx_seq_one_letter_code
_entity_poly.pdbx_strand_id
1 'polypeptide(L)'
;MENIRNAGFDELLAMCGGCLSCATCHVYVEQLPSSANLPVSSIDETELLEGSDYRRENSRLSCQIPFDETLSGIVIGIAPED
;
A
#
# COMPACT_ATOMS: atom_id res chain seq x y z
N MET A 1 -1.14 1.49 -5.86
CA MET A 1 -2.22 0.54 -6.20
C MET A 1 -2.35 0.40 -7.72
N GLU A 2 -2.66 1.49 -8.43
CA GLU A 2 -2.91 1.43 -9.89
C GLU A 2 -1.73 0.84 -10.67
N ASN A 3 -0.50 1.26 -10.38
CA ASN A 3 0.70 0.71 -11.02
C ASN A 3 0.88 -0.80 -10.82
N ILE A 4 0.52 -1.32 -9.65
CA ILE A 4 0.61 -2.75 -9.33
C ILE A 4 -0.40 -3.53 -10.18
N ARG A 5 -1.65 -3.07 -10.22
CA ARG A 5 -2.72 -3.72 -10.99
C ARG A 5 -2.48 -3.61 -12.50
N ASN A 6 -2.04 -2.46 -12.98
CA ASN A 6 -1.70 -2.25 -14.39
C ASN A 6 -0.53 -3.13 -14.85
N ALA A 7 0.32 -3.57 -13.92
CA ALA A 7 1.40 -4.53 -14.19
C ALA A 7 0.93 -6.00 -14.18
N GLY A 8 -0.35 -6.28 -13.90
CA GLY A 8 -0.95 -7.61 -13.97
C GLY A 8 -0.85 -8.44 -12.68
N PHE A 9 -0.58 -7.81 -11.53
CA PHE A 9 -0.65 -8.47 -10.22
C PHE A 9 -2.10 -8.45 -9.71
N ASP A 10 -2.85 -9.47 -10.10
CA ASP A 10 -4.27 -9.61 -9.79
C ASP A 10 -4.54 -9.96 -8.31
N GLU A 11 -3.51 -10.40 -7.57
CA GLU A 11 -3.59 -10.66 -6.12
C GLU A 11 -3.89 -9.40 -5.31
N LEU A 12 -3.63 -8.21 -5.86
CA LEU A 12 -3.99 -6.95 -5.21
C LEU A 12 -5.43 -6.54 -5.57
N LEU A 13 -6.41 -7.07 -4.82
CA LEU A 13 -7.84 -6.91 -5.10
C LEU A 13 -8.32 -5.47 -5.28
N ALA A 14 -7.93 -4.57 -4.36
CA ALA A 14 -8.35 -3.16 -4.35
C ALA A 14 -9.89 -2.96 -4.46
N MET A 15 -10.65 -3.66 -3.62
CA MET A 15 -12.12 -3.78 -3.68
C MET A 15 -12.87 -2.44 -3.70
N CYS A 16 -12.44 -1.44 -2.93
CA CYS A 16 -13.08 -0.12 -2.92
C CYS A 16 -12.64 0.82 -4.05
N GLY A 17 -11.79 0.36 -4.97
CA GLY A 17 -11.27 1.18 -6.06
C GLY A 17 -10.30 2.29 -5.62
N GLY A 18 -9.79 2.25 -4.38
CA GLY A 18 -8.80 3.22 -3.88
C GLY A 18 -9.37 4.38 -3.05
N CYS A 19 -10.65 4.32 -2.66
CA CYS A 19 -11.33 5.38 -1.89
C CYS A 19 -11.14 5.31 -0.36
N LEU A 20 -10.08 4.65 0.14
CA LEU A 20 -9.81 4.50 1.57
C LEU A 20 -11.01 3.93 2.37
N SER A 21 -11.61 2.85 1.89
CA SER A 21 -12.77 2.22 2.54
C SER A 21 -12.64 0.70 2.73
N CYS A 22 -11.47 0.13 2.44
CA CYS A 22 -11.14 -1.27 2.68
C CYS A 22 -9.64 -1.44 2.88
N ALA A 23 -9.19 -2.60 3.38
CA ALA A 23 -7.77 -2.93 3.51
C ALA A 23 -7.20 -3.80 2.38
N THR A 24 -7.98 -4.16 1.36
CA THR A 24 -7.59 -5.15 0.32
C THR A 24 -6.53 -4.70 -0.71
N CYS A 25 -5.89 -3.55 -0.49
CA CYS A 25 -4.74 -3.10 -1.28
C CYS A 25 -3.48 -2.96 -0.41
N HIS A 26 -3.47 -3.68 0.71
CA HIS A 26 -2.42 -3.71 1.72
C HIS A 26 -1.11 -4.23 1.13
N VAL A 27 -0.06 -3.44 1.35
CA VAL A 27 1.32 -3.75 0.98
C VAL A 27 2.25 -3.48 2.14
N TYR A 28 3.44 -4.09 2.09
CA TYR A 28 4.58 -3.73 2.91
C TYR A 28 5.52 -2.84 2.10
N VAL A 29 5.95 -1.72 2.68
CA VAL A 29 7.03 -0.90 2.11
C VAL A 29 8.35 -1.48 2.62
N GLU A 30 8.96 -2.36 1.83
CA GLU A 30 10.18 -3.09 2.21
C GLU A 30 11.44 -2.22 2.03
N GLN A 31 11.47 -1.40 0.98
CA GLN A 31 12.56 -0.48 0.73
C GLN A 31 12.03 0.83 0.13
N LEU A 32 12.34 1.94 0.80
CA LEU A 32 12.07 3.28 0.30
C LEU A 32 13.38 3.92 -0.19
N PRO A 33 13.42 4.49 -1.41
CA PRO A 33 14.58 5.24 -1.89
C PRO A 33 14.89 6.43 -0.97
N SER A 34 16.16 6.75 -0.78
CA SER A 34 16.59 7.88 0.07
C SER A 34 16.11 9.25 -0.42
N SER A 35 15.79 9.36 -1.71
CA SER A 35 15.21 10.55 -2.34
C SER A 35 13.72 10.71 -2.09
N ALA A 36 13.04 9.66 -1.65
CA ALA A 36 11.60 9.65 -1.46
C ALA A 36 11.23 9.95 0.00
N ASN A 37 10.06 10.54 0.17
CA ASN A 37 9.40 10.64 1.47
C ASN A 37 7.91 10.32 1.29
N LEU A 38 7.41 9.38 2.08
CA LEU A 38 5.99 9.05 2.05
C LEU A 38 5.24 9.91 3.06
N PRO A 39 3.99 10.33 2.74
CA PRO A 39 3.14 10.91 3.76
C PRO A 39 2.93 9.91 4.89
N VAL A 40 2.85 10.43 6.11
CA VAL A 40 2.46 9.65 7.30
C VAL A 40 1.08 9.05 7.04
N SER A 41 0.88 7.81 7.47
CA SER A 41 -0.43 7.16 7.35
C SER A 41 -1.49 7.96 8.11
N SER A 42 -2.66 8.12 7.49
CA SER A 42 -3.78 8.75 8.18
C SER A 42 -4.32 7.85 9.29
N ILE A 43 -5.15 8.42 10.17
CA ILE A 43 -5.86 7.64 11.20
C ILE A 43 -6.76 6.60 10.53
N ASP A 44 -7.55 7.01 9.54
CA ASP A 44 -8.44 6.10 8.79
C ASP A 44 -7.66 4.96 8.09
N GLU A 45 -6.50 5.25 7.49
CA GLU A 45 -5.63 4.22 6.91
C GLU A 45 -5.17 3.22 7.99
N THR A 46 -4.80 3.74 9.16
CA THR A 46 -4.31 2.93 10.27
C THR A 46 -5.41 2.06 10.85
N GLU A 47 -6.61 2.60 11.06
CA GLU A 47 -7.79 1.87 11.56
C GLU A 47 -8.23 0.75 10.60
N LEU A 48 -8.18 0.99 9.28
CA LEU A 48 -8.48 -0.06 8.30
C LEU A 48 -7.46 -1.19 8.35
N LEU A 49 -6.17 -0.87 8.51
CA LEU A 49 -5.10 -1.86 8.62
C LEU A 49 -5.12 -2.61 9.95
N GLU A 50 -5.71 -2.04 11.02
CA GLU A 50 -5.88 -2.72 12.31
C GLU A 50 -6.74 -3.97 12.25
N GLY A 51 -7.62 -4.06 11.25
CA GLY A 51 -8.43 -5.25 11.02
C GLY A 51 -7.71 -6.43 10.37
N SER A 52 -6.46 -6.26 9.92
CA SER A 52 -5.69 -7.31 9.24
C SER A 52 -4.76 -8.06 10.19
N ASP A 53 -4.77 -9.39 10.13
CA ASP A 53 -3.86 -10.25 10.92
C ASP A 53 -2.40 -10.13 10.43
N TYR A 54 -2.21 -9.61 9.22
CA TYR A 54 -0.91 -9.44 8.59
C TYR A 54 -0.33 -8.03 8.73
N ARG A 55 -0.91 -7.17 9.59
CA ARG A 55 -0.38 -5.81 9.81
C ARG A 55 1.04 -5.85 10.39
N ARG A 56 1.91 -5.01 9.84
CA ARG A 56 3.30 -4.75 10.27
C ARG A 56 3.53 -3.25 10.40
N GLU A 57 4.64 -2.85 11.00
CA GLU A 57 5.02 -1.44 11.14
C GLU A 57 5.20 -0.75 9.78
N ASN A 58 5.66 -1.49 8.76
CA ASN A 58 5.81 -1.00 7.40
C ASN A 58 4.59 -1.24 6.50
N SER A 59 3.45 -1.63 7.08
CA SER A 59 2.18 -1.76 6.34
C SER A 59 1.68 -0.41 5.83
N ARG A 60 1.21 -0.39 4.59
CA ARG A 60 0.51 0.74 3.98
C ARG A 60 -0.63 0.25 3.11
N LEU A 61 -1.64 1.10 2.90
CA LEU A 61 -2.60 0.90 1.82
C LEU A 61 -2.01 1.49 0.54
N SER A 62 -1.73 0.65 -0.45
CA SER A 62 -1.02 1.10 -1.66
C SER A 62 -1.79 2.15 -2.48
N CYS A 63 -3.09 2.34 -2.25
CA CYS A 63 -3.88 3.42 -2.86
C CYS A 63 -3.64 4.79 -2.23
N GLN A 64 -3.07 4.83 -1.01
CA GLN A 64 -2.73 6.06 -0.29
C GLN A 64 -1.27 6.47 -0.45
N ILE A 65 -0.51 5.77 -1.28
CA ILE A 65 0.87 6.10 -1.62
C ILE A 65 0.84 6.90 -2.94
N PRO A 66 1.08 8.23 -2.90
CA PRO A 66 1.24 9.02 -4.12
C PRO A 66 2.46 8.51 -4.87
N PHE A 67 2.34 8.33 -6.18
CA PHE A 67 3.43 7.83 -7.00
C PHE A 67 4.08 8.96 -7.80
N ASP A 68 5.38 9.16 -7.64
CA ASP A 68 6.19 10.13 -8.39
C ASP A 68 7.59 9.57 -8.70
N GLU A 69 8.40 10.34 -9.41
CA GLU A 69 9.76 9.93 -9.83
C GLU A 69 10.71 9.68 -8.66
N THR A 70 10.47 10.26 -7.49
CA THR A 70 11.34 10.08 -6.32
C THR A 70 11.30 8.64 -5.78
N LEU A 71 10.22 7.92 -6.07
CA LEU A 71 10.01 6.52 -5.71
C LEU A 71 10.65 5.52 -6.68
N SER A 72 11.43 5.98 -7.66
CA SER A 72 12.19 5.07 -8.53
C SER A 72 13.09 4.14 -7.71
N GLY A 73 12.87 2.83 -7.84
CA GLY A 73 13.56 1.80 -7.06
C GLY A 73 12.90 1.43 -5.72
N ILE A 74 11.67 1.90 -5.45
CA ILE A 74 10.87 1.41 -4.32
C ILE A 74 10.64 -0.11 -4.43
N VAL A 75 10.76 -0.82 -3.30
CA VAL A 75 10.42 -2.24 -3.20
C VAL A 75 9.23 -2.38 -2.27
N ILE A 76 8.18 -3.03 -2.77
CA ILE A 76 6.97 -3.32 -2.03
C ILE A 76 6.62 -4.80 -2.11
N GLY A 77 6.09 -5.36 -1.02
CA GLY A 77 5.51 -6.69 -0.98
C GLY A 77 3.99 -6.60 -0.89
N ILE A 78 3.26 -7.40 -1.67
CA ILE A 78 1.81 -7.55 -1.49
C ILE A 78 1.60 -8.34 -0.19
N ALA A 79 0.77 -7.82 0.72
CA ALA A 79 0.45 -8.53 1.95
C ALA A 79 -0.46 -9.74 1.63
N PRO A 80 -0.41 -10.82 2.44
CA PRO A 80 -1.34 -11.93 2.28
C PRO A 80 -2.81 -11.47 2.38
N GLU A 81 -3.70 -12.17 1.71
CA GLU A 81 -5.14 -11.99 1.92
C GLU A 81 -5.55 -12.57 3.28
N ASP A 82 -6.38 -11.83 4.01
CA ASP A 82 -7.14 -12.32 5.17
C ASP A 82 -8.32 -13.21 4.72
#